data_AF-A0A166IKZ5-F1
#
_entry.id   AF-A0A166IKZ5-F1
#
_cell.length_a   1.000
_cell.length_b   1.000
_cell.length_c   1.000
_cell.angle_alpha   90.00
_cell.angle_beta   90.00
_cell.angle_gamma   90.00
#
_symmetry.space_group_name_H-M   'P 1'
#
loop_
_entity.id
_entity.type
_entity.pdbx_description
1 polymer ?
#
loop_
_entity_poly.entity_id
_entity_poly.type
_entity_poly.pdbx_seq_one_letter_code
_entity_poly.pdbx_strand_id
1 'polypeptide(L)'
;MTDSTLKQVGGGRRSLGDFAPKLAALTDDVLFDDVWNRPELSPRDRSLITVAVLAAGGDLDQLEFHLGRGVENGLTRDELIEAITHVAFYAGWPKGMGAMNVAKRVLTD
;
A
#
# COMPACT_ATOMS: atom_id res chain seq x y z
N MET A 1 -6.10 14.99 -12.45
CA MET A 1 -5.62 13.74 -11.84
C MET A 1 -4.64 13.12 -12.82
N THR A 2 -3.36 13.05 -12.46
CA THR A 2 -2.33 12.40 -13.29
C THR A 2 -2.40 10.91 -13.05
N ASP A 3 -2.91 10.16 -14.01
CA ASP A 3 -2.87 8.71 -13.96
C ASP A 3 -1.40 8.29 -14.03
N SER A 4 -0.88 7.68 -12.96
CA SER A 4 0.50 7.20 -12.95
C SER A 4 0.63 6.09 -13.98
N THR A 5 1.42 6.32 -15.04
CA THR A 5 1.73 5.32 -16.06
C THR A 5 2.87 4.40 -15.64
N LEU A 6 3.33 4.50 -14.38
CA LEU A 6 4.44 3.70 -13.88
C LEU A 6 4.00 2.25 -13.69
N LYS A 7 4.64 1.37 -14.47
CA LYS A 7 4.51 -0.08 -14.27
C LYS A 7 4.92 -0.42 -12.84
N GLN A 8 4.04 -1.09 -12.12
CA GLN A 8 4.27 -1.55 -10.77
C GLN A 8 5.22 -2.75 -10.83
N VAL A 9 6.28 -2.71 -10.03
CA VAL A 9 7.29 -3.78 -9.98
C VAL A 9 7.47 -4.24 -8.53
N GLY A 10 7.62 -5.57 -8.38
CA GLY A 10 7.87 -6.23 -7.11
C GLY A 10 9.35 -6.29 -6.73
N GLY A 11 9.60 -6.80 -5.53
CA GLY A 11 10.96 -7.06 -5.04
C GLY A 11 11.13 -8.44 -4.44
N GLY A 12 10.16 -9.35 -4.63
CA GLY A 12 10.09 -10.65 -3.97
C GLY A 12 11.34 -11.49 -4.23
N ARG A 13 11.80 -11.59 -5.47
CA ARG A 13 13.04 -12.33 -5.80
C ARG A 13 14.29 -11.70 -5.20
N ARG A 14 14.34 -10.37 -5.08
CA ARG A 14 15.49 -9.68 -4.46
C ARG A 14 15.53 -9.87 -2.95
N SER A 15 14.38 -9.93 -2.29
CA SER A 15 14.29 -10.00 -0.83
C SER A 15 14.25 -11.42 -0.27
N LEU A 16 13.54 -12.33 -0.94
CA LEU A 16 13.23 -13.67 -0.42
C LEU A 16 13.55 -14.80 -1.42
N GLY A 17 14.25 -14.51 -2.52
CA GLY A 17 14.52 -15.49 -3.58
C GLY A 17 15.24 -16.75 -3.09
N ASP A 18 16.25 -16.59 -2.26
CA ASP A 18 17.06 -17.71 -1.76
C ASP A 18 16.38 -18.51 -0.63
N PHE A 19 15.47 -17.87 0.11
CA PHE A 19 14.80 -18.46 1.28
C PHE A 19 13.42 -19.05 0.95
N ALA A 20 12.61 -18.33 0.17
CA ALA A 20 11.25 -18.67 -0.17
C ALA A 20 10.97 -18.42 -1.67
N PRO A 21 11.62 -19.16 -2.58
CA PRO A 21 11.64 -18.87 -4.02
C PRO A 21 10.25 -18.82 -4.66
N LYS A 22 9.31 -19.68 -4.22
CA LYS A 22 7.95 -19.67 -4.77
C LYS A 22 7.17 -18.43 -4.35
N LEU A 23 7.28 -18.01 -3.09
CA LEU A 23 6.61 -16.80 -2.62
C LEU A 23 7.19 -15.57 -3.33
N ALA A 24 8.52 -15.49 -3.42
CA ALA A 24 9.23 -14.47 -4.16
C ALA A 24 8.74 -14.35 -5.62
N ALA A 25 8.61 -15.48 -6.32
CA ALA A 25 8.09 -15.51 -7.68
C ALA A 25 6.62 -15.07 -7.78
N LEU A 26 5.75 -15.49 -6.85
CA LEU A 26 4.35 -15.07 -6.84
C LEU A 26 4.20 -13.56 -6.57
N THR A 27 5.01 -13.01 -5.68
CA THR A 27 5.06 -11.57 -5.40
C THR A 27 5.41 -10.78 -6.67
N ASP A 28 6.42 -11.23 -7.41
CA ASP A 28 6.86 -10.51 -8.60
C ASP A 28 5.92 -10.75 -9.79
N ASP A 29 5.63 -12.01 -10.13
CA ASP A 29 4.94 -12.36 -11.38
C ASP A 29 3.42 -12.17 -11.30
N VAL A 30 2.81 -12.52 -10.18
CA VAL A 30 1.34 -12.50 -10.04
C VAL A 30 0.88 -11.20 -9.40
N LEU A 31 1.48 -10.84 -8.26
CA LEU A 31 1.05 -9.64 -7.55
C LEU A 31 1.46 -8.39 -8.32
N PHE A 32 2.76 -8.15 -8.52
CA PHE A 32 3.20 -6.87 -9.08
C PHE A 32 3.24 -6.80 -10.61
N ASP A 33 3.55 -7.88 -11.33
CA ASP A 33 3.60 -7.85 -12.80
C ASP A 33 2.19 -7.96 -13.44
N ASP A 34 1.24 -8.64 -12.80
CA ASP A 34 -0.16 -8.74 -13.23
C ASP A 34 -1.12 -7.87 -12.39
N VAL A 35 -1.51 -8.30 -11.17
CA VAL A 35 -2.65 -7.72 -10.44
C VAL A 35 -2.54 -6.22 -10.22
N TRP A 36 -1.35 -5.72 -9.88
CA TRP A 36 -1.10 -4.28 -9.67
C TRP A 36 -1.09 -3.44 -10.96
N ASN A 37 -0.89 -4.07 -12.12
CA ASN A 37 -0.84 -3.43 -13.44
C ASN A 37 -2.14 -3.57 -14.24
N ARG A 38 -3.16 -4.23 -13.69
CA ARG A 38 -4.46 -4.38 -14.35
C ARG A 38 -5.11 -3.01 -14.62
N PRO A 39 -5.56 -2.73 -15.85
CA PRO A 39 -5.93 -1.37 -16.28
C PRO A 39 -7.30 -0.91 -15.76
N GLU A 40 -8.14 -1.81 -15.23
CA GLU A 40 -9.50 -1.44 -14.83
C GLU A 40 -9.55 -0.60 -13.54
N LEU A 41 -8.44 -0.52 -12.80
CA LEU A 41 -8.31 0.34 -11.64
C LEU A 41 -6.92 0.98 -11.61
N SER A 42 -6.89 2.30 -11.46
CA SER A 42 -5.66 3.09 -11.46
C SER A 42 -4.70 2.64 -10.35
N PRO A 43 -3.37 2.79 -10.52
CA PRO A 43 -2.42 2.55 -9.44
C PRO A 43 -2.70 3.41 -8.19
N ARG A 44 -3.20 4.63 -8.39
CA ARG A 44 -3.62 5.54 -7.31
C ARG A 44 -4.72 4.92 -6.46
N ASP A 45 -5.81 4.50 -7.09
CA ASP A 45 -6.98 3.99 -6.37
C ASP A 45 -6.69 2.60 -5.78
N ARG A 46 -5.87 1.79 -6.46
CA ARG A 46 -5.40 0.52 -5.93
C ARG A 46 -4.58 0.72 -4.64
N SER A 47 -3.67 1.69 -4.63
CA SER A 47 -2.93 2.06 -3.42
C SER A 47 -3.86 2.53 -2.30
N LEU A 48 -4.86 3.35 -2.59
CA LEU A 48 -5.81 3.85 -1.60
C LEU A 48 -6.56 2.69 -0.93
N ILE A 49 -7.05 1.74 -1.72
CA ILE A 49 -7.73 0.55 -1.21
C ILE A 49 -6.78 -0.30 -0.38
N THR A 50 -5.55 -0.55 -0.84
CA THR A 50 -4.57 -1.34 -0.08
C THR A 50 -4.24 -0.70 1.26
N VAL A 51 -4.00 0.62 1.30
CA VAL A 51 -3.77 1.36 2.55
C VAL A 51 -4.96 1.22 3.50
N ALA A 52 -6.18 1.41 3.00
CA ALA A 52 -7.39 1.29 3.81
C ALA A 52 -7.55 -0.12 4.41
N VAL A 53 -7.30 -1.17 3.61
CA VAL A 53 -7.39 -2.57 4.05
C VAL A 53 -6.32 -2.90 5.09
N LEU A 54 -5.07 -2.50 4.88
CA LEU A 54 -3.98 -2.73 5.84
C LEU A 54 -4.22 -1.99 7.17
N ALA A 55 -4.69 -0.74 7.10
CA ALA A 55 -5.09 0.01 8.28
C ALA A 55 -6.25 -0.66 9.03
N ALA A 56 -7.26 -1.15 8.31
CA ALA A 56 -8.40 -1.85 8.89
C ALA A 56 -8.05 -3.25 9.44
N GLY A 57 -7.04 -3.91 8.87
CA GLY A 57 -6.49 -5.18 9.34
C GLY A 57 -5.62 -5.02 10.58
N GLY A 58 -4.91 -3.90 10.69
CA GLY A 58 -3.84 -3.69 11.68
C GLY A 58 -2.49 -4.21 11.21
N ASP A 59 -2.30 -4.40 9.90
CA ASP A 59 -1.10 -4.94 9.27
C ASP A 59 -0.04 -3.84 9.08
N LEU A 60 0.41 -3.27 10.20
CA LEU A 60 1.20 -2.03 10.23
C LEU A 60 2.57 -2.14 9.53
N ASP A 61 3.19 -3.33 9.55
CA ASP A 61 4.49 -3.57 8.90
C ASP A 61 4.41 -3.43 7.36
N GLN A 62 3.27 -3.79 6.78
CA GLN A 62 3.04 -3.62 5.33
C GLN A 62 2.51 -2.22 5.01
N LEU A 63 1.78 -1.61 5.93
CA LEU A 63 1.22 -0.27 5.75
C LEU A 63 2.31 0.77 5.46
N GLU A 64 3.46 0.67 6.12
CA GLU A 64 4.60 1.56 5.93
C GLU A 64 5.03 1.67 4.46
N PHE A 65 5.26 0.52 3.81
CA PHE A 65 5.61 0.45 2.39
C PHE A 65 4.49 1.00 1.48
N HIS A 66 3.24 0.65 1.77
CA HIS A 66 2.10 1.01 0.91
C HIS A 66 1.70 2.48 1.01
N LEU A 67 2.04 3.17 2.10
CA LEU A 67 1.88 4.63 2.21
C LEU A 67 2.82 5.37 1.24
N GLY A 68 4.11 5.01 1.22
CA GLY A 68 5.07 5.58 0.27
C GLY A 68 4.68 5.30 -1.18
N ARG A 69 4.33 4.05 -1.49
CA ARG A 69 3.81 3.67 -2.82
C ARG A 69 2.51 4.40 -3.18
N GLY A 70 1.67 4.73 -2.19
CA GLY A 70 0.48 5.55 -2.39
C GLY A 70 0.82 6.94 -2.91
N VAL A 71 1.82 7.59 -2.30
CA VAL A 71 2.32 8.89 -2.75
C VAL A 71 2.93 8.82 -4.15
N GLU A 72 3.78 7.82 -4.41
CA GLU A 72 4.37 7.59 -5.75
C GLU A 72 3.30 7.39 -6.83
N ASN A 73 2.18 6.76 -6.48
CA ASN A 73 1.05 6.54 -7.38
C ASN A 73 0.09 7.74 -7.45
N GLY A 74 0.36 8.84 -6.75
CA GLY A 74 -0.35 10.12 -6.88
C GLY A 74 -1.40 10.40 -5.82
N LEU A 75 -1.42 9.67 -4.70
CA LEU A 75 -2.20 10.08 -3.53
C LEU A 75 -1.52 11.23 -2.81
N THR A 76 -2.30 12.19 -2.34
CA THR A 76 -1.77 13.23 -1.46
C THR A 76 -1.65 12.72 -0.02
N ARG A 77 -0.80 13.38 0.77
CA ARG A 77 -0.71 13.16 2.21
C ARG A 77 -2.07 13.34 2.89
N ASP A 78 -2.83 14.37 2.51
CA ASP A 78 -4.13 14.67 3.11
C ASP A 78 -5.15 13.56 2.78
N GLU A 79 -5.15 13.03 1.56
CA GLU A 79 -6.00 11.90 1.18
C GLU A 79 -5.70 10.63 1.99
N LEU A 80 -4.42 10.35 2.26
CA LEU A 80 -4.01 9.22 3.09
C LEU A 80 -4.40 9.40 4.57
N ILE A 81 -4.24 10.61 5.11
CA ILE A 81 -4.64 10.96 6.48
C ILE A 81 -6.17 10.82 6.63
N GLU A 82 -6.94 11.34 5.69
CA GLU A 82 -8.40 11.26 5.71
C GLU A 82 -8.88 9.82 5.56
N ALA A 83 -8.27 9.01 4.68
CA ALA A 83 -8.61 7.60 4.52
C ALA A 83 -8.43 6.83 5.84
N ILE A 84 -7.29 7.00 6.53
CA ILE A 84 -7.02 6.34 7.81
C ILE A 84 -7.98 6.84 8.90
N THR A 85 -8.25 8.15 8.93
CA THR A 85 -9.24 8.75 9.84
C THR A 85 -10.61 8.12 9.64
N HIS A 86 -11.06 7.99 8.39
CA HIS A 86 -12.32 7.36 8.05
C HIS A 86 -12.35 5.88 8.47
N VAL A 87 -11.29 5.12 8.18
CA VAL A 87 -11.16 3.72 8.58
C VAL A 87 -11.26 3.53 10.10
N ALA A 88 -10.78 4.47 10.91
CA ALA A 88 -10.88 4.39 12.38
C ALA A 88 -12.33 4.24 12.87
N PHE A 89 -13.29 4.84 12.17
CA PHE A 89 -14.71 4.74 12.50
C PHE A 89 -15.32 3.38 12.15
N TYR A 90 -14.79 2.68 11.13
CA TYR A 90 -15.32 1.41 10.65
C TYR A 90 -14.58 0.18 11.20
N ALA A 91 -13.27 0.32 11.44
CA ALA A 91 -12.39 -0.76 11.89
C ALA A 91 -12.02 -0.66 13.37
N GLY A 92 -12.41 0.42 14.04
CA GLY A 92 -12.17 0.69 15.45
C GLY A 92 -10.96 1.60 15.71
N TRP A 93 -11.08 2.41 16.76
CA TRP A 93 -10.11 3.44 17.13
C TRP A 93 -8.68 2.93 17.33
N PRO A 94 -8.42 1.76 17.98
CA PRO A 94 -7.05 1.28 18.16
C PRO A 94 -6.30 1.04 16.85
N LYS A 95 -6.98 0.51 15.83
CA LYS A 95 -6.39 0.26 14.51
C LYS A 95 -6.12 1.57 13.78
N GLY A 96 -7.07 2.50 13.81
CA GLY A 96 -6.90 3.85 13.26
C GLY A 96 -5.70 4.59 13.88
N MET A 97 -5.57 4.57 15.21
CA MET A 97 -4.44 5.18 15.91
C MET A 97 -3.11 4.51 15.57
N GLY A 98 -3.07 3.18 15.51
CA GLY A 98 -1.88 2.43 15.09
C GLY A 98 -1.44 2.81 13.67
N ALA A 99 -2.38 2.82 12.72
CA ALA A 99 -2.14 3.23 11.34
C ALA A 99 -1.69 4.68 11.21
N MET A 100 -2.32 5.61 11.95
CA MET A 100 -1.96 7.03 11.93
C MET A 100 -0.55 7.27 12.48
N ASN A 101 -0.12 6.49 13.48
CA ASN A 101 1.26 6.57 13.97
C ASN A 101 2.29 6.13 12.93
N VAL A 102 1.97 5.13 12.09
CA VAL A 102 2.80 4.75 10.93
C VAL A 102 2.80 5.88 9.90
N ALA A 103 1.62 6.38 9.52
CA ALA A 103 1.47 7.46 8.56
C ALA A 103 2.22 8.73 8.96
N LYS A 104 2.20 9.07 10.26
CA LYS A 104 2.99 10.17 10.80
C LYS A 104 4.47 9.98 10.50
N ARG A 105 5.06 8.81 10.75
CA ARG A 105 6.49 8.56 10.49
C ARG A 105 6.82 8.67 9.00
N VAL A 106 6.04 8.00 8.15
CA VAL A 106 6.35 7.89 6.70
C VAL A 106 6.16 9.21 5.97
N LEU A 107 5.12 9.97 6.33
CA LEU A 107 4.71 11.11 5.51
C LEU A 107 5.37 12.43 5.98
N THR A 108 5.98 12.49 7.18
CA THR A 108 6.61 13.74 7.69
C THR A 108 8.06 13.90 7.28
N ASP A 109 8.68 12.83 6.82
CA ASP A 109 10.06 12.80 6.35
C ASP A 109 10.10 13.12 4.85
#